data_AF-K1SJ57-F1
#
_entry.id   AF-K1SJ57-F1
#
_cell.length_a   1.000
_cell.length_b   1.000
_cell.length_c   1.000
_cell.angle_alpha   90.00
_cell.angle_beta   90.00
_cell.angle_gamma   90.00
#
_symmetry.space_group_name_H-M   'P 1'
#
loop_
_entity.id
_entity.type
_entity.pdbx_description
1 polymer ?
#
loop_
_entity_poly.entity_id
_entity_poly.type
_entity_poly.pdbx_seq_one_letter_code
_entity_poly.pdbx_strand_id
1 'polypeptide(L)'
;MFQFNFVDEQGHVIGRHKGAARYTIGQRKGLGISAETRLFVSGKNMAENTVTVGLESALFHSSLLADEWNWIAAPPAVGQPLPCTARTRYHQPERPATATLLPDGRVRVDFAAPSAPLPPARPLCCTTAKA
;
A
#
# COMPACT_ATOMS: atom_id res chain seq x y z
N MET A 1 -12.43 -24.95 8.26
CA MET A 1 -11.44 -25.52 7.33
C MET A 1 -10.65 -24.34 6.76
N PHE A 2 -9.51 -23.96 7.36
CA PHE A 2 -8.74 -22.78 6.94
C PHE A 2 -7.95 -23.12 5.68
N GLN A 3 -8.26 -22.46 4.56
CA GLN A 3 -7.55 -22.67 3.30
C GLN A 3 -6.51 -21.57 3.08
N PHE A 4 -5.24 -21.94 3.11
CA PHE A 4 -4.12 -21.02 2.89
C PHE A 4 -3.85 -20.87 1.39
N ASN A 5 -4.56 -19.95 0.74
CA ASN A 5 -4.55 -19.81 -0.71
C ASN A 5 -3.85 -18.53 -1.15
N PHE A 6 -2.95 -18.66 -2.13
CA PHE A 6 -2.52 -17.52 -2.94
C PHE A 6 -3.63 -17.23 -3.95
N VAL A 7 -4.10 -15.99 -3.97
CA VAL A 7 -5.13 -15.53 -4.89
C VAL A 7 -4.56 -14.46 -5.81
N ASP A 8 -5.00 -14.43 -7.06
CA ASP A 8 -4.70 -13.33 -7.98
C ASP A 8 -5.63 -12.13 -7.73
N GLU A 9 -5.41 -11.00 -8.41
CA GLU A 9 -6.28 -9.81 -8.34
C GLU A 9 -7.75 -10.13 -8.70
N GLN A 10 -7.97 -11.17 -9.49
CA GLN A 10 -9.29 -11.66 -9.90
C GLN A 10 -9.92 -12.62 -8.87
N GLY A 11 -9.24 -12.93 -7.77
CA GLY A 11 -9.68 -13.89 -6.77
C GLY A 11 -9.41 -15.36 -7.14
N HIS A 12 -8.75 -15.63 -8.27
CA HIS A 12 -8.39 -16.99 -8.67
C HIS A 12 -7.28 -17.56 -7.79
N VAL A 13 -7.48 -18.78 -7.28
CA VAL A 13 -6.48 -19.48 -6.48
C VAL A 13 -5.35 -19.98 -7.39
N ILE A 14 -4.16 -19.41 -7.22
CA ILE A 14 -2.98 -19.75 -8.03
C ILE A 14 -1.97 -20.61 -7.27
N GLY A 15 -2.20 -20.88 -5.99
CA GLY A 15 -1.34 -21.75 -5.20
C GLY A 15 -1.75 -21.82 -3.73
N ARG A 16 -0.94 -22.52 -2.94
CA ARG A 16 -1.10 -22.58 -1.48
C ARG A 16 0.12 -22.04 -0.76
N HIS A 17 -0.10 -21.42 0.39
CA HIS A 17 0.95 -20.84 1.23
C HIS A 17 0.98 -21.46 2.63
N LYS A 18 2.06 -21.21 3.38
CA LYS A 18 2.24 -21.76 4.75
C LYS A 18 1.78 -20.79 5.86
N GLY A 19 0.78 -19.95 5.57
CA GLY A 19 0.24 -18.91 6.46
C GLY A 19 0.54 -17.48 6.02
N ALA A 20 -0.47 -16.61 6.01
CA ALA A 20 -0.40 -15.25 5.45
C ALA A 20 0.56 -14.32 6.22
N ALA A 21 0.76 -14.59 7.51
CA ALA A 21 1.70 -13.86 8.37
C ALA A 21 3.16 -13.94 7.92
N ARG A 22 3.55 -15.00 7.17
CA ARG A 22 4.92 -15.22 6.70
C ARG A 22 5.30 -14.40 5.47
N TYR A 23 4.33 -13.72 4.87
CA TYR A 23 4.49 -12.98 3.62
C TYR A 23 4.37 -11.48 3.87
N THR A 24 5.22 -10.73 3.19
CA THR A 24 5.26 -9.27 3.24
C THR A 24 4.79 -8.71 1.90
N ILE A 25 4.01 -7.63 1.92
CA ILE A 25 3.63 -6.92 0.69
C ILE A 25 4.91 -6.44 -0.01
N GLY A 26 5.00 -6.65 -1.33
CA GLY A 26 6.21 -6.42 -2.13
C GLY A 26 7.20 -7.59 -2.15
N GLN A 27 6.94 -8.69 -1.45
CA GLN A 27 7.80 -9.86 -1.46
C GLN A 27 7.69 -10.64 -2.78
N ARG A 28 8.84 -10.89 -3.42
CA ARG A 28 8.97 -11.74 -4.63
C ARG A 28 9.48 -13.15 -4.33
N LYS A 29 10.50 -13.28 -3.48
CA LYS A 29 11.17 -14.57 -3.23
C LYS A 29 10.41 -15.38 -2.18
N GLY A 30 10.38 -16.70 -2.36
CA GLY A 30 9.76 -17.63 -1.39
C GLY A 30 8.25 -17.84 -1.55
N LEU A 31 7.67 -17.42 -2.67
CA LEU A 31 6.27 -17.66 -3.00
C LEU A 31 5.99 -19.12 -3.37
N GLY A 32 6.94 -19.82 -4.00
CA GLY A 32 6.75 -21.21 -4.43
C GLY A 32 5.69 -21.38 -5.53
N ILE A 33 5.36 -20.29 -6.23
CA ILE A 33 4.39 -20.27 -7.33
C ILE A 33 5.18 -20.33 -8.64
N SER A 34 4.94 -21.36 -9.45
CA SER A 34 5.43 -21.44 -10.81
C SER A 34 4.45 -20.70 -11.73
N ALA A 35 4.57 -19.38 -11.78
CA ALA A 35 3.85 -18.56 -12.75
C ALA A 35 4.80 -18.16 -13.89
N GLU A 36 4.26 -18.07 -15.10
CA GLU A 36 5.00 -17.64 -16.30
C GLU A 36 5.47 -16.18 -16.18
N THR A 37 4.77 -15.39 -15.35
CA THR A 37 5.06 -13.98 -15.10
C THR A 37 5.56 -13.74 -13.68
N ARG A 38 6.35 -12.67 -13.50
CA ARG A 38 6.90 -12.26 -12.20
C ARG A 38 5.80 -11.75 -11.27
N LEU A 39 5.38 -12.60 -10.33
CA LEU A 39 4.40 -12.26 -9.31
C LEU A 39 5.04 -11.71 -8.03
N PHE A 40 4.33 -10.77 -7.41
CA PHE A 40 4.68 -10.13 -6.15
C PHE A 40 3.46 -10.13 -5.23
N VAL A 41 3.68 -10.18 -3.92
CA VAL A 41 2.60 -10.05 -2.94
C VAL A 41 2.03 -8.62 -2.98
N SER A 42 0.83 -8.45 -3.52
CA SER A 42 0.11 -7.17 -3.58
C SER A 42 -0.75 -6.93 -2.34
N GLY A 43 -1.22 -8.00 -1.68
CA GLY A 43 -2.08 -7.88 -0.50
C GLY A 43 -2.07 -9.11 0.38
N LYS A 44 -2.62 -8.98 1.59
CA LYS A 44 -2.90 -10.12 2.48
C LYS A 44 -4.16 -9.87 3.30
N ASN A 45 -4.99 -10.89 3.43
CA ASN A 45 -6.16 -10.88 4.31
C ASN A 45 -5.90 -11.86 5.46
N MET A 46 -5.73 -11.32 6.66
CA MET A 46 -5.48 -12.13 7.86
C MET A 46 -6.73 -12.83 8.37
N ALA A 47 -7.93 -12.29 8.10
CA ALA A 47 -9.19 -12.92 8.50
C ALA A 47 -9.48 -14.16 7.66
N GLU A 48 -9.25 -14.08 6.35
CA GLU A 48 -9.47 -15.19 5.42
C GLU A 48 -8.24 -16.07 5.22
N ASN A 49 -7.09 -15.68 5.78
CA ASN A 49 -5.79 -16.32 5.55
C ASN A 49 -5.45 -16.46 4.05
N THR A 50 -5.71 -15.41 3.28
CA THR A 50 -5.38 -15.35 1.84
C THR A 50 -4.26 -14.35 1.60
N VAL A 51 -3.44 -14.63 0.59
CA VAL A 51 -2.38 -13.73 0.13
C VAL A 51 -2.64 -13.40 -1.32
N THR A 52 -2.92 -12.13 -1.60
CA THR A 52 -3.10 -11.64 -2.97
C THR A 52 -1.73 -11.41 -3.58
N VAL A 53 -1.51 -11.99 -4.75
CA VAL A 53 -0.31 -11.77 -5.54
C VAL A 53 -0.71 -11.26 -6.91
N GLY A 54 0.10 -10.37 -7.47
CA GLY A 54 -0.14 -9.76 -8.76
C GLY A 54 1.16 -9.35 -9.41
N LEU A 55 1.06 -8.65 -10.54
CA LEU A 55 2.21 -8.12 -11.25
C LEU A 55 2.92 -7.02 -10.45
N GLU A 56 4.13 -6.64 -10.85
CA GLU A 56 4.82 -5.50 -10.25
C GLU A 56 3.98 -4.21 -10.36
N SER A 57 3.17 -4.08 -11.41
CA SER A 57 2.20 -2.98 -11.57
C SER A 57 1.18 -2.90 -10.42
N ALA A 58 0.76 -4.06 -9.88
CA ALA A 58 -0.19 -4.15 -8.76
C ALA A 58 0.39 -3.66 -7.44
N LEU A 59 1.72 -3.60 -7.33
CA LEU A 59 2.41 -3.06 -6.17
C LEU A 59 2.43 -1.53 -6.14
N PHE A 60 2.12 -0.88 -7.27
CA PHE A 60 2.10 0.58 -7.33
C PHE A 60 0.78 1.09 -6.81
N HIS A 61 0.79 1.55 -5.56
CA HIS A 61 -0.33 2.28 -5.01
C HIS A 61 -0.25 3.74 -5.47
N SER A 62 -1.30 4.19 -6.14
CA SER A 62 -1.54 5.60 -6.45
C SER A 62 -2.01 6.39 -5.24
N SER A 63 -2.47 5.72 -4.18
CA SER A 63 -3.01 6.35 -2.99
C SER A 63 -2.58 5.62 -1.72
N LEU A 64 -2.42 6.38 -0.64
CA LEU A 64 -2.06 5.91 0.69
C LEU A 64 -3.10 6.40 1.69
N LEU A 65 -3.55 5.52 2.56
CA LEU A 65 -4.41 5.85 3.70
C LEU A 65 -3.55 5.83 4.97
N ALA A 66 -3.53 6.94 5.69
CA ALA A 66 -2.82 7.11 6.94
C ALA A 66 -3.83 7.24 8.09
N ASP A 67 -3.82 6.27 9.01
CA ASP A 67 -4.60 6.31 10.25
C ASP A 67 -3.93 7.20 11.31
N GLU A 68 -2.61 7.35 11.27
CA GLU A 68 -1.84 8.25 12.13
C GLU A 68 -1.10 9.28 11.28
N TRP A 69 -1.25 10.55 11.61
CA TRP A 69 -0.59 11.66 10.93
C TRP A 69 -0.23 12.76 11.91
N ASN A 70 0.78 13.56 11.55
CA ASN A 70 1.20 14.73 12.29
C ASN A 70 1.30 15.91 11.30
N TRP A 71 0.43 16.91 11.43
CA TRP A 71 0.58 18.13 10.64
C TRP A 71 1.55 19.07 11.35
N ILE A 72 2.54 19.56 10.60
CA ILE A 72 3.43 20.62 11.06
C ILE A 72 2.71 21.99 11.00
N ALA A 73 1.76 22.14 10.08
CA ALA A 73 0.90 23.31 9.93
C ALA A 73 -0.55 22.99 10.31
N ALA A 74 -1.47 23.94 10.16
CA ALA A 74 -2.90 23.66 10.36
C ALA A 74 -3.40 22.59 9.37
N PRO A 75 -4.20 21.60 9.83
CA PRO A 75 -4.83 20.63 8.94
C PRO A 75 -5.72 21.31 7.89
N PRO A 76 -5.83 20.74 6.67
CA PRO A 76 -6.87 21.16 5.73
C PRO A 76 -8.26 20.85 6.30
N ALA A 77 -9.28 21.55 5.79
CA ALA A 77 -10.66 21.18 6.12
C ALA A 77 -10.96 19.75 5.65
N VAL A 78 -11.86 19.07 6.35
CA VAL A 78 -12.33 17.74 5.95
C VAL A 78 -12.84 17.79 4.51
N GLY A 79 -12.37 16.87 3.67
CA GLY A 79 -12.70 16.78 2.25
C GLY A 79 -11.96 17.78 1.35
N GLN A 80 -11.12 18.67 1.90
CA GLN A 80 -10.37 19.63 1.11
C GLN A 80 -9.06 19.00 0.59
N PRO A 81 -8.83 18.97 -0.73
CA PRO A 81 -7.58 18.52 -1.30
C PRO A 81 -6.48 19.55 -1.04
N LEU A 82 -5.39 19.11 -0.43
CA LEU A 82 -4.20 19.89 -0.17
C LEU A 82 -3.06 19.39 -1.06
N PRO A 83 -2.63 20.16 -2.09
CA PRO A 83 -1.46 19.80 -2.87
C PRO A 83 -0.21 19.85 -1.99
N CYS A 84 0.55 18.77 -1.96
CA CYS A 84 1.76 18.65 -1.15
C CYS A 84 2.81 17.83 -1.88
N THR A 85 4.04 17.86 -1.37
CA THR A 85 5.02 16.82 -1.71
C THR A 85 5.03 15.76 -0.62
N ALA A 86 5.03 14.49 -1.04
CA ALA A 86 5.01 13.35 -0.16
C ALA A 86 6.18 12.42 -0.49
N ARG A 87 6.81 11.89 0.57
CA ARG A 87 7.79 10.80 0.45
C ARG A 87 7.40 9.67 1.40
N THR A 88 7.50 8.45 0.90
CA THR A 88 7.16 7.23 1.66
C THR A 88 8.36 6.63 2.37
N ARG A 89 9.58 6.99 1.96
CA ARG A 89 10.83 6.58 2.59
C ARG A 89 11.79 7.76 2.63
N TYR A 90 12.61 7.81 3.69
CA TYR A 90 13.60 8.87 3.89
C TYR A 90 14.55 9.06 2.69
N HIS A 91 14.99 7.96 2.08
CA HIS A 91 15.89 7.98 0.92
C HIS A 91 15.17 8.11 -0.43
N GLN A 92 13.84 8.21 -0.45
CA GLN A 92 13.12 8.43 -1.71
C GLN A 92 12.99 9.94 -1.98
N PRO A 93 13.08 10.34 -3.27
CA PRO A 93 12.78 11.70 -3.65
C PRO A 93 11.32 12.02 -3.30
N GLU A 94 11.08 13.26 -2.89
CA GLU A 94 9.74 13.78 -2.71
C GLU A 94 8.98 13.76 -4.04
N ARG A 95 7.71 13.38 -4.00
CA ARG A 95 6.84 13.32 -5.17
C ARG A 95 5.62 14.20 -4.98
N PRO A 96 5.10 14.81 -6.07
CA PRO A 96 3.84 15.52 -6.00
C PRO A 96 2.71 14.58 -5.57
N ALA A 97 1.93 15.01 -4.59
CA ALA A 97 0.78 14.28 -4.07
C ALA A 97 -0.31 15.25 -3.62
N THR A 98 -1.51 14.73 -3.40
CA THR A 98 -2.64 15.48 -2.86
C THR A 98 -3.09 14.80 -1.57
N ALA A 99 -2.99 15.49 -0.45
CA ALA A 99 -3.49 15.01 0.83
C ALA A 99 -4.93 15.49 1.05
N THR A 100 -5.81 14.59 1.47
CA THR A 100 -7.22 14.88 1.77
C THR A 100 -7.54 14.32 3.15
N LEU A 101 -7.99 15.17 4.07
CA LEU A 101 -8.49 14.72 5.38
C LEU A 101 -9.90 14.13 5.20
N LEU A 102 -10.09 12.88 5.58
CA LEU A 102 -11.36 12.18 5.49
C LEU A 102 -12.23 12.45 6.74
N PRO A 103 -13.57 12.30 6.63
CA PRO A 103 -14.49 12.53 7.74
C PRO A 103 -14.27 11.60 8.95
N ASP A 104 -13.65 10.44 8.72
CA ASP A 104 -13.29 9.46 9.74
C ASP A 104 -11.98 9.80 10.48
N GLY A 105 -11.37 10.95 10.17
CA GLY A 105 -10.11 11.41 10.77
C GLY A 105 -8.85 10.88 10.09
N ARG A 106 -8.97 10.01 9.08
CA ARG A 106 -7.83 9.48 8.32
C ARG A 106 -7.39 10.44 7.25
N VAL A 107 -6.12 10.38 6.84
CA VAL A 107 -5.62 11.18 5.72
C VAL A 107 -5.36 10.29 4.53
N ARG A 108 -6.00 10.62 3.41
CA ARG A 108 -5.74 10.00 2.11
C ARG A 108 -4.71 10.84 1.36
N VAL A 109 -3.63 10.22 0.90
CA VAL A 109 -2.58 10.86 0.10
C VAL A 109 -2.57 10.21 -1.28
N ASP A 110 -3.01 10.94 -2.30
CA ASP A 110 -2.98 10.50 -3.70
C ASP A 110 -1.71 11.01 -4.38
N PHE A 111 -0.82 10.12 -4.81
CA PHE A 111 0.40 10.47 -5.53
C PHE A 111 0.10 10.75 -7.00
N ALA A 112 0.67 11.82 -7.55
CA ALA A 112 0.48 12.18 -8.96
C ALA A 112 1.11 11.16 -9.94
N ALA A 113 2.08 10.37 -9.46
CA ALA A 113 2.69 9.28 -10.21
C ALA A 113 2.75 8.01 -9.34
N PRO A 114 2.49 6.81 -9.91
CA PRO A 114 2.51 5.56 -9.16
C PRO A 114 3.84 5.38 -8.41
N SER A 115 3.77 5.10 -7.11
CA SER A 115 4.95 4.93 -6.25
C SER A 115 5.18 3.46 -5.90
N ALA A 116 6.45 3.08 -5.74
CA ALA A 116 6.86 1.71 -5.43
C ALA A 116 6.16 1.19 -4.14
N PRO A 117 5.99 -0.13 -3.98
CA PRO A 117 5.19 -0.71 -2.91
C PRO A 117 5.57 -0.23 -1.52
N LEU A 118 4.54 0.13 -0.76
CA LEU A 118 4.64 0.42 0.66
C LEU A 118 4.54 -0.88 1.47
N PRO A 119 5.47 -1.17 2.40
CA PRO A 119 5.27 -2.24 3.36
C PRO A 119 4.11 -1.88 4.33
N PRO A 120 3.32 -2.85 4.81
CA PRO A 120 2.02 -2.65 5.46
C PRO A 120 2.07 -2.02 6.87
N ALA A 121 3.21 -1.50 7.34
CA ALA A 121 3.42 -1.38 8.78
C ALA A 121 4.17 -0.13 9.27
N ARG A 122 4.30 0.97 8.52
CA ARG A 122 4.90 2.19 9.11
C ARG A 122 4.17 3.47 8.69
N PRO A 123 3.66 4.26 9.66
CA PRO A 123 3.14 5.58 9.39
C PRO A 123 4.35 6.49 9.22
N LEU A 124 4.81 6.70 7.99
CA LEU A 124 5.72 7.81 7.75
C LEU A 124 5.56 8.30 6.32
N CYS A 125 4.46 9.00 6.09
CA CYS A 125 4.36 9.95 5.00
C CYS A 125 4.68 11.33 5.60
N CYS A 126 5.92 11.79 5.45
CA CYS A 126 6.22 13.19 5.71
C CYS A 126 5.66 13.97 4.52
N THR A 127 4.55 14.67 4.71
CA THR A 127 4.05 15.66 3.76
C THR A 127 4.68 17.00 4.10
N THR A 128 5.53 17.51 3.22
CA THR A 128 5.88 18.93 3.27
C THR A 128 4.78 19.65 2.50
N ALA A 129 3.72 20.05 3.21
CA ALA A 129 2.73 20.97 2.66
C ALA A 129 3.36 22.36 2.65
N LYS A 130 3.89 22.78 1.49
CA LYS A 130 4.34 24.16 1.30
C LYS A 130 3.09 24.96 0.91
N ALA A 131 2.59 25.75 1.85
CA ALA A 131 1.59 26.79 1.58
C ALA A 131 2.19 27.90 0.70
#